data_AF-A0A928NM89-F1
#
_entry.id   AF-A0A928NM89-F1
#
_cell.length_a   1.000
_cell.length_b   1.000
_cell.length_c   1.000
_cell.angle_alpha   90.00
_cell.angle_beta   90.00
_cell.angle_gamma   90.00
#
_symmetry.space_group_name_H-M   'P 1'
#
loop_
_entity.id
_entity.type
_entity.pdbx_description
1 polymer ?
#
loop_
_entity_poly.entity_id
_entity_poly.type
_entity_poly.pdbx_seq_one_letter_code
_entity_poly.pdbx_strand_id
1 'polypeptide(L)'
;MKRHNCKISSHICKRRLQMKKYQNPIIKCQRDNHTGDPHVTRYKDYYYHCYYINDGVYLARAKKLWELEDAERVKVHSIPDDMGYTEWYAPELHHIDGAWYIYASPLVDGDDFHTMCVLERKDEDPFGKFESLGKMKGLEDEWSIDGTVLEHEGERWFIWTKCTEMFMAKMTSPTSVEKPFISVMKPEFEFETKDNLVNEGPAIITHNGKLHLVFSANDSKRDEYCLGVMTYNGGGISDMKNWTKHPYAFFEKTEDIFGPGHCSFTTVTENGREVDYVVYHANLESGSGWTGRSVWIKPIDWDENDMPVFGKPER
;
A
#
# COMPACT_ATOMS: atom_id res chain seq x y z
N MET A 1 -35.39 4.58 59.61
CA MET A 1 -34.06 4.07 59.21
C MET A 1 -34.07 3.80 57.71
N LYS A 2 -33.49 4.69 56.90
CA LYS A 2 -33.45 4.58 55.43
C LYS A 2 -32.25 3.72 55.02
N ARG A 3 -32.50 2.64 54.28
CA ARG A 3 -31.45 1.82 53.64
C ARG A 3 -30.86 2.58 52.46
N HIS A 4 -29.53 2.71 52.45
CA HIS A 4 -28.75 3.25 51.35
C HIS A 4 -28.62 2.21 50.24
N ASN A 5 -29.15 2.48 49.06
CA ASN A 5 -28.81 1.75 47.84
C ASN A 5 -27.85 2.64 47.03
N CYS A 6 -26.57 2.29 47.06
CA CYS A 6 -25.57 2.84 46.17
C CYS A 6 -25.71 2.16 44.80
N LYS A 7 -26.25 2.88 43.80
CA LYS A 7 -26.17 2.47 42.40
C LYS A 7 -24.98 3.20 41.78
N ILE A 8 -23.91 2.45 41.53
CA ILE A 8 -22.78 2.87 40.70
C ILE A 8 -23.34 3.08 39.29
N SER A 9 -23.36 4.32 38.83
CA SER A 9 -23.82 4.69 37.50
C SER A 9 -22.68 4.51 36.50
N SER A 10 -22.89 3.56 35.58
CA SER A 10 -22.05 3.30 34.41
C SER A 10 -22.07 4.49 33.44
N HIS A 11 -21.17 5.44 33.64
CA HIS A 11 -20.89 6.52 32.68
C HIS A 11 -19.76 6.14 31.72
N ILE A 12 -19.87 4.98 31.05
CA ILE A 12 -19.18 4.79 29.76
C ILE A 12 -20.19 5.21 28.70
N CYS A 13 -20.33 6.54 28.58
CA CYS A 13 -21.07 7.15 27.50
C CYS A 13 -20.37 6.78 26.20
N LYS A 14 -21.01 5.92 25.41
CA LYS A 14 -20.74 5.72 23.98
C LYS A 14 -20.69 7.09 23.32
N ARG A 15 -19.50 7.69 23.22
CA ARG A 15 -19.24 8.75 22.25
C ARG A 15 -19.31 8.10 20.89
N ARG A 16 -20.51 8.10 20.32
CA ARG A 16 -20.72 7.96 18.88
C ARG A 16 -19.92 9.10 18.25
N LEU A 17 -18.68 8.82 17.88
CA LEU A 17 -17.90 9.63 16.97
C LEU A 17 -18.81 9.91 15.76
N GLN A 18 -18.87 11.17 15.37
CA GLN A 18 -19.64 11.61 14.22
C GLN A 18 -19.13 10.86 12.98
N MET A 19 -19.84 9.82 12.55
CA MET A 19 -19.37 8.93 11.48
C MET A 19 -19.38 9.66 10.12
N LYS A 20 -18.18 9.80 9.57
CA LYS A 20 -17.75 9.73 8.15
C LYS A 20 -18.79 10.05 7.06
N LYS A 21 -18.50 11.10 6.27
CA LYS A 21 -19.19 11.46 5.02
C LYS A 21 -18.54 10.79 3.79
N TYR A 22 -18.33 9.47 3.84
CA TYR A 22 -17.89 8.73 2.66
C TYR A 22 -18.63 7.40 2.54
N GLN A 23 -18.64 6.86 1.32
CA GLN A 23 -19.17 5.55 1.00
C GLN A 23 -18.08 4.80 0.26
N ASN A 24 -17.83 3.56 0.64
CA ASN A 24 -16.93 2.70 -0.13
C ASN A 24 -17.68 1.99 -1.27
N PRO A 25 -16.98 1.63 -2.36
CA PRO A 25 -15.61 2.06 -2.67
C PRO A 25 -15.54 3.57 -2.94
N ILE A 26 -14.43 4.20 -2.55
CA ILE A 26 -14.21 5.64 -2.80
C ILE A 26 -13.76 5.93 -4.23
N ILE A 27 -13.26 4.92 -4.94
CA ILE A 27 -13.03 4.97 -6.38
C ILE A 27 -13.57 3.69 -7.01
N LYS A 28 -14.47 3.80 -7.98
CA LYS A 28 -15.13 2.64 -8.58
C LYS A 28 -14.29 2.07 -9.73
N CYS A 29 -14.32 0.74 -9.89
CA CYS A 29 -13.63 0.08 -10.99
C CYS A 29 -14.04 0.60 -12.38
N GLN A 30 -15.29 1.01 -12.56
CA GLN A 30 -15.78 1.54 -13.83
C GLN A 30 -15.15 2.88 -14.24
N ARG A 31 -14.49 3.60 -13.33
CA ARG A 31 -13.85 4.88 -13.66
C ARG A 31 -12.79 4.70 -14.74
N ASP A 32 -11.93 3.71 -14.57
CA ASP A 32 -10.78 3.50 -15.45
C ASP A 32 -10.58 2.02 -15.88
N ASN A 33 -11.38 1.07 -15.36
CA ASN A 33 -11.20 -0.38 -15.51
C ASN A 33 -9.82 -0.90 -15.05
N HIS A 34 -9.11 -0.11 -14.25
CA HIS A 34 -7.77 -0.37 -13.73
C HIS A 34 -7.55 0.39 -12.41
N THR A 35 -8.26 -0.01 -11.36
CA THR A 35 -8.14 0.59 -10.00
C THR A 35 -7.60 -0.40 -8.97
N GLY A 36 -6.65 -1.23 -9.42
CA GLY A 36 -5.80 -2.01 -8.53
C GLY A 36 -4.75 -1.14 -7.85
N ASP A 37 -4.14 -1.73 -6.82
CA ASP A 37 -2.86 -1.29 -6.27
C ASP A 37 -2.80 0.21 -5.87
N PRO A 38 -3.76 0.71 -5.07
CA PRO A 38 -3.88 2.13 -4.78
C PRO A 38 -2.79 2.62 -3.83
N HIS A 39 -1.98 3.58 -4.28
CA HIS A 39 -1.04 4.30 -3.43
C HIS A 39 -1.50 5.74 -3.17
N VAL A 40 -1.69 6.14 -1.90
CA VAL A 40 -2.12 7.50 -1.55
C VAL A 40 -1.17 8.20 -0.58
N THR A 41 -0.53 9.26 -1.06
CA THR A 41 0.36 10.11 -0.25
C THR A 41 -0.36 11.40 0.14
N ARG A 42 -0.34 11.75 1.43
CA ARG A 42 -0.79 13.07 1.88
C ARG A 42 0.38 14.05 1.87
N TYR A 43 0.20 15.18 1.21
CA TYR A 43 1.18 16.25 1.19
C TYR A 43 0.50 17.61 1.20
N LYS A 44 0.89 18.46 2.16
CA LYS A 44 0.20 19.72 2.47
C LYS A 44 -1.31 19.45 2.67
N ASP A 45 -2.17 20.19 1.96
CA ASP A 45 -3.62 20.09 2.09
C ASP A 45 -4.26 19.06 1.13
N TYR A 46 -3.46 18.24 0.45
CA TYR A 46 -3.94 17.32 -0.58
C TYR A 46 -3.56 15.86 -0.32
N TYR A 47 -4.43 14.97 -0.77
CA TYR A 47 -4.20 13.55 -0.98
C TYR A 47 -3.88 13.34 -2.45
N TYR A 48 -2.79 12.63 -2.74
CA TYR A 48 -2.33 12.29 -4.07
C TYR A 48 -2.44 10.79 -4.28
N HIS A 49 -3.37 10.37 -5.14
CA HIS A 49 -3.49 8.98 -5.57
C HIS A 49 -2.62 8.75 -6.79
N CYS A 50 -1.62 7.88 -6.66
CA CYS A 50 -0.76 7.45 -7.74
C CYS A 50 -1.24 6.10 -8.28
N TYR A 51 -1.43 6.05 -9.60
CA TYR A 51 -2.01 4.88 -10.25
C TYR A 51 -1.66 4.85 -11.74
N TYR A 52 -1.72 3.65 -12.31
CA TYR A 52 -1.51 3.41 -13.73
C TYR A 52 -2.84 3.12 -14.43
N ILE A 53 -3.05 3.76 -15.59
CA ILE A 53 -4.14 3.42 -16.51
C ILE A 53 -3.58 3.43 -17.93
N ASN A 54 -3.68 2.31 -18.64
CA ASN A 54 -3.37 2.12 -20.07
C ASN A 54 -2.14 2.87 -20.62
N ASP A 55 -2.29 4.17 -20.86
CA ASP A 55 -1.40 5.06 -21.59
C ASP A 55 -0.44 5.89 -20.70
N GLY A 56 -0.43 5.64 -19.38
CA GLY A 56 0.47 6.36 -18.49
C GLY A 56 0.26 6.15 -17.01
N VAL A 57 1.19 6.71 -16.25
CA VAL A 57 1.06 6.90 -14.80
C VAL A 57 0.40 8.25 -14.56
N TYR A 58 -0.54 8.29 -13.62
CA TYR A 58 -1.33 9.45 -13.27
C TYR A 58 -1.21 9.77 -11.77
N LEU A 59 -1.37 11.05 -11.46
CA LEU A 59 -1.72 11.50 -10.13
C LEU A 59 -3.11 12.13 -10.18
N ALA A 60 -3.99 11.70 -9.28
CA ALA A 60 -5.22 12.42 -8.96
C ALA A 60 -5.06 13.09 -7.60
N ARG A 61 -5.58 14.31 -7.41
CA ARG A 61 -5.50 14.98 -6.10
C ARG A 61 -6.84 15.55 -5.60
N ALA A 62 -7.08 15.40 -4.31
CA ALA A 62 -8.25 15.94 -3.63
C ALA A 62 -7.89 16.46 -2.23
N LYS A 63 -8.68 17.40 -1.69
CA LYS A 63 -8.50 17.89 -0.31
C LYS A 63 -8.99 16.91 0.75
N LYS A 64 -9.84 15.97 0.36
CA LYS A 64 -10.33 14.89 1.22
C LYS A 64 -10.05 13.55 0.55
N LEU A 65 -9.62 12.58 1.33
CA LEU A 65 -9.29 11.24 0.87
C LEU A 65 -10.42 10.59 0.05
N TRP A 66 -11.67 10.78 0.46
CA TRP A 66 -12.84 10.21 -0.20
C TRP A 66 -13.42 11.01 -1.37
N GLU A 67 -12.74 12.09 -1.81
CA GLU A 67 -13.13 12.90 -2.97
C GLU A 67 -12.25 12.57 -4.20
N LEU A 68 -11.53 11.44 -4.19
CA LEU A 68 -10.58 11.05 -5.24
C LEU A 68 -11.22 10.47 -6.51
N GLU A 69 -12.49 10.04 -6.49
CA GLU A 69 -13.20 9.52 -7.68
C GLU A 69 -13.20 10.57 -8.81
N ASP A 70 -13.73 11.76 -8.50
CA ASP A 70 -13.94 12.87 -9.45
C ASP A 70 -12.83 13.93 -9.38
N ALA A 71 -11.71 13.59 -8.74
CA ALA A 71 -10.58 14.50 -8.56
C ALA A 71 -9.95 14.92 -9.90
N GLU A 72 -9.40 16.14 -9.93
CA GLU A 72 -8.50 16.53 -11.00
C GLU A 72 -7.34 15.53 -11.07
N ARG A 73 -6.98 15.13 -12.29
CA ARG A 73 -5.87 14.23 -12.56
C ARG A 73 -4.91 14.79 -13.59
N VAL A 74 -3.63 14.48 -13.43
CA VAL A 74 -2.57 14.80 -14.37
C VAL A 74 -1.85 13.52 -14.77
N LYS A 75 -1.61 13.36 -16.07
CA LYS A 75 -0.70 12.32 -16.56
C LYS A 75 0.73 12.75 -16.25
N VAL A 76 1.36 12.08 -15.31
CA VAL A 76 2.71 12.42 -14.85
C VAL A 76 3.79 11.80 -15.72
N HIS A 77 3.51 10.64 -16.31
CA HIS A 77 4.39 9.97 -17.24
C HIS A 77 3.55 9.30 -18.33
N SER A 78 3.89 9.54 -19.59
CA SER A 78 3.30 8.79 -20.72
C SER A 78 4.17 7.58 -20.95
N ILE A 79 3.55 6.44 -21.21
CA ILE A 79 4.28 5.27 -21.70
C ILE A 79 4.53 5.52 -23.19
N PRO A 80 5.77 5.79 -23.63
CA PRO A 80 6.03 5.97 -25.04
C PRO A 80 6.10 4.58 -25.69
N ASP A 81 5.43 4.39 -26.82
CA ASP A 81 5.48 3.14 -27.61
C ASP A 81 6.91 2.73 -28.04
N ASP A 82 7.94 3.57 -27.81
CA ASP A 82 9.31 3.42 -28.33
C ASP A 82 10.40 3.16 -27.27
N MET A 83 10.09 3.18 -25.97
CA MET A 83 11.08 2.93 -24.91
C MET A 83 11.17 1.48 -24.44
N GLY A 84 10.37 0.57 -25.02
CA GLY A 84 10.42 -0.85 -24.71
C GLY A 84 9.87 -1.22 -23.33
N TYR A 85 8.93 -0.44 -22.80
CA TYR A 85 8.28 -0.72 -21.51
C TYR A 85 6.76 -0.53 -21.61
N THR A 86 6.00 -1.48 -21.09
CA THR A 86 4.53 -1.46 -21.04
C THR A 86 4.02 -1.75 -19.62
N GLU A 87 2.71 -1.67 -19.37
CA GLU A 87 2.07 -2.16 -18.12
C GLU A 87 2.74 -1.72 -16.80
N TRP A 88 2.74 -0.41 -16.50
CA TRP A 88 3.44 0.17 -15.34
C TRP A 88 2.70 -0.09 -14.01
N TYR A 89 2.73 -1.33 -13.53
CA TYR A 89 1.99 -1.75 -12.33
C TYR A 89 2.41 -0.98 -11.07
N ALA A 90 1.45 -0.85 -10.14
CA ALA A 90 1.62 -0.39 -8.76
C ALA A 90 2.54 0.83 -8.56
N PRO A 91 2.30 1.97 -9.23
CA PRO A 91 3.14 3.14 -9.04
C PRO A 91 2.93 3.78 -7.66
N GLU A 92 4.01 3.96 -6.89
CA GLU A 92 3.99 4.59 -5.57
C GLU A 92 4.68 5.96 -5.57
N LEU A 93 4.02 6.99 -5.03
CA LEU A 93 4.57 8.35 -4.92
C LEU A 93 5.26 8.59 -3.57
N HIS A 94 6.58 8.82 -3.59
CA HIS A 94 7.40 9.09 -2.42
C HIS A 94 8.06 10.47 -2.48
N HIS A 95 8.26 11.12 -1.33
CA HIS A 95 9.04 12.35 -1.22
C HIS A 95 10.33 12.08 -0.47
N ILE A 96 11.45 12.16 -1.17
CA ILE A 96 12.75 11.66 -0.70
C ILE A 96 13.81 12.70 -1.04
N ASP A 97 14.64 13.08 -0.05
CA ASP A 97 15.78 14.00 -0.23
C ASP A 97 15.42 15.33 -0.93
N GLY A 98 14.17 15.80 -0.75
CA GLY A 98 13.66 17.06 -1.31
C GLY A 98 13.13 16.96 -2.75
N ALA A 99 13.00 15.75 -3.30
CA ALA A 99 12.41 15.50 -4.61
C ALA A 99 11.29 14.43 -4.51
N TRP A 100 10.46 14.37 -5.53
CA TRP A 100 9.41 13.37 -5.68
C TRP A 100 9.89 12.23 -6.56
N TYR A 101 9.62 11.01 -6.11
CA TYR A 101 9.93 9.79 -6.84
C TYR A 101 8.67 8.97 -7.02
N ILE A 102 8.51 8.36 -8.20
CA ILE A 102 7.54 7.29 -8.40
C ILE A 102 8.28 5.99 -8.68
N TYR A 103 8.04 4.98 -7.85
CA TYR A 103 8.50 3.61 -8.08
C TYR A 103 7.36 2.84 -8.73
N ALA A 104 7.62 2.21 -9.87
CA ALA A 104 6.60 1.48 -10.61
C ALA A 104 7.21 0.27 -11.29
N SER A 105 6.36 -0.67 -11.69
CA SER A 105 6.79 -1.97 -12.19
C SER A 105 6.38 -2.18 -13.64
N PRO A 106 7.05 -1.56 -14.63
CA PRO A 106 6.76 -1.83 -16.03
C PRO A 106 7.17 -3.24 -16.47
N LEU A 107 6.41 -3.80 -17.40
CA LEU A 107 6.81 -4.92 -18.24
C LEU A 107 7.91 -4.48 -19.21
N VAL A 108 8.99 -5.25 -19.33
CA VAL A 108 10.06 -5.01 -20.32
C VAL A 108 9.66 -5.66 -21.64
N ASP A 109 9.55 -4.87 -22.70
CA ASP A 109 9.21 -5.37 -24.04
C ASP A 109 10.33 -6.29 -24.54
N GLY A 110 9.95 -7.52 -24.93
CA GLY A 110 10.86 -8.52 -25.48
C GLY A 110 11.47 -9.50 -24.46
N ASP A 111 11.39 -9.19 -23.16
CA ASP A 111 11.90 -10.04 -22.08
C ASP A 111 10.78 -10.71 -21.23
N ASP A 112 9.51 -10.37 -21.48
CA ASP A 112 8.30 -10.96 -20.83
C ASP A 112 8.32 -10.94 -19.28
N PHE A 113 9.08 -10.03 -18.65
CA PHE A 113 9.08 -9.86 -17.19
C PHE A 113 8.97 -8.39 -16.75
N HIS A 114 8.36 -8.17 -15.58
CA HIS A 114 8.32 -6.86 -14.95
C HIS A 114 9.62 -6.53 -14.21
N THR A 115 10.03 -5.27 -14.24
CA THR A 115 11.19 -4.75 -13.50
C THR A 115 10.77 -3.52 -12.68
N MET A 116 11.61 -3.03 -11.78
CA MET A 116 11.36 -1.76 -11.10
C MET A 116 12.00 -0.59 -11.83
N CYS A 117 11.21 0.42 -12.14
CA CYS A 117 11.66 1.69 -12.71
C CYS A 117 11.36 2.87 -11.79
N VAL A 118 12.11 3.95 -11.97
CA VAL A 118 11.99 5.17 -11.17
C VAL A 118 11.67 6.36 -12.06
N LEU A 119 10.67 7.14 -11.65
CA LEU A 119 10.38 8.47 -12.20
C LEU A 119 10.76 9.53 -11.17
N GLU A 120 11.28 10.68 -11.60
CA GLU A 120 11.71 11.77 -10.72
C GLU A 120 11.05 13.10 -11.09
N ARG A 121 10.73 13.90 -10.06
CA ARG A 121 10.32 15.29 -10.19
C ARG A 121 10.93 16.13 -9.07
N LYS A 122 11.72 17.14 -9.45
CA LYS A 122 12.42 18.04 -8.50
C LYS A 122 11.62 19.28 -8.10
N ASP A 123 10.49 19.51 -8.75
CA ASP A 123 9.58 20.60 -8.39
C ASP A 123 8.92 20.33 -7.04
N GLU A 124 8.60 21.38 -6.28
CA GLU A 124 7.97 21.26 -4.97
C GLU A 124 6.55 20.63 -5.03
N ASP A 125 5.74 20.99 -6.04
CA ASP A 125 4.43 20.38 -6.25
C ASP A 125 4.58 19.09 -7.07
N PRO A 126 4.19 17.91 -6.55
CA PRO A 126 4.24 16.66 -7.30
C PRO A 126 3.25 16.61 -8.47
N PHE A 127 2.28 17.53 -8.55
CA PHE A 127 1.20 17.48 -9.54
C PHE A 127 1.63 17.96 -10.95
N GLY A 128 2.57 17.26 -11.57
CA GLY A 128 3.09 17.59 -12.89
C GLY A 128 3.90 16.45 -13.51
N LYS A 129 4.59 16.72 -14.63
CA LYS A 129 5.38 15.70 -15.33
C LYS A 129 6.58 15.23 -14.51
N PHE A 130 6.89 13.95 -14.61
CA PHE A 130 8.08 13.32 -14.06
C PHE A 130 8.99 12.87 -15.21
N GLU A 131 10.30 12.96 -14.98
CA GLU A 131 11.34 12.42 -15.84
C GLU A 131 11.52 10.93 -15.56
N SER A 132 11.65 10.09 -16.58
CA SER A 132 11.99 8.68 -16.38
C SER A 132 13.49 8.52 -16.21
N LEU A 133 13.90 7.88 -15.11
CA LEU A 133 15.28 7.54 -14.82
C LEU A 133 15.63 6.09 -15.21
N GLY A 134 14.65 5.35 -15.75
CA GLY A 134 14.78 3.94 -16.13
C GLY A 134 14.79 2.99 -14.93
N LYS A 135 15.42 1.82 -15.12
CA LYS A 135 15.50 0.76 -14.11
C LYS A 135 16.17 1.24 -12.82
N MET A 136 15.63 0.81 -11.68
CA MET A 136 16.25 0.96 -10.37
C MET A 136 17.64 0.30 -10.38
N LYS A 137 18.69 1.10 -10.16
CA LYS A 137 20.07 0.63 -10.31
C LYS A 137 20.42 -0.38 -9.22
N GLY A 138 21.11 -1.44 -9.62
CA GLY A 138 21.59 -2.48 -8.71
C GLY A 138 20.64 -3.66 -8.53
N LEU A 139 19.37 -3.56 -8.97
CA LEU A 139 18.49 -4.71 -9.10
C LEU A 139 18.95 -5.65 -10.21
N GLU A 140 18.59 -6.93 -10.06
CA GLU A 140 18.84 -7.97 -11.05
C GLU A 140 17.76 -7.94 -12.14
N ASP A 141 18.11 -8.40 -13.35
CA ASP A 141 17.17 -8.57 -14.46
C ASP A 141 16.32 -9.83 -14.26
N GLU A 142 15.45 -9.78 -13.24
CA GLU A 142 14.50 -10.83 -12.88
C GLU A 142 13.14 -10.20 -12.58
N TRP A 143 12.07 -11.01 -12.65
CA TRP A 143 10.70 -10.57 -12.35
C TRP A 143 10.64 -9.85 -10.99
N SER A 144 10.40 -8.55 -11.04
CA SER A 144 10.43 -7.64 -9.88
C SER A 144 9.27 -6.65 -9.97
N ILE A 145 8.40 -6.66 -8.95
CA ILE A 145 7.22 -5.80 -8.86
C ILE A 145 7.08 -5.17 -7.46
N ASP A 146 6.18 -4.21 -7.34
CA ASP A 146 5.66 -3.68 -6.07
C ASP A 146 6.74 -3.13 -5.13
N GLY A 147 7.62 -2.28 -5.64
CA GLY A 147 8.68 -1.70 -4.82
C GLY A 147 8.21 -0.54 -3.96
N THR A 148 8.49 -0.60 -2.66
CA THR A 148 8.26 0.47 -1.69
C THR A 148 9.54 0.83 -0.91
N VAL A 149 9.50 1.92 -0.15
CA VAL A 149 10.62 2.44 0.64
C VAL A 149 10.36 2.29 2.14
N LEU A 150 11.35 1.75 2.85
CA LEU A 150 11.41 1.72 4.30
C LEU A 150 12.54 2.64 4.78
N GLU A 151 12.19 3.67 5.56
CA GLU A 151 13.16 4.46 6.32
C GLU A 151 13.14 4.09 7.80
N HIS A 152 14.30 3.77 8.36
CA HIS A 152 14.43 3.40 9.77
C HIS A 152 15.81 3.79 10.29
N GLU A 153 15.85 4.49 11.44
CA GLU A 153 17.09 4.91 12.12
C GLU A 153 18.13 5.63 11.22
N GLY A 154 17.64 6.41 10.24
CA GLY A 154 18.49 7.15 9.31
C GLY A 154 19.04 6.32 8.14
N GLU A 155 18.67 5.04 8.06
CA GLU A 155 18.90 4.21 6.89
C GLU A 155 17.65 4.10 6.02
N ARG A 156 17.86 3.89 4.73
CA ARG A 156 16.81 3.70 3.74
C ARG A 156 16.98 2.35 3.05
N TRP A 157 15.88 1.64 2.90
CA TRP A 157 15.80 0.32 2.30
C TRP A 157 14.71 0.30 1.25
N PHE A 158 14.95 -0.42 0.17
CA PHE A 158 13.94 -0.71 -0.84
C PHE A 158 13.45 -2.13 -0.60
N ILE A 159 12.13 -2.30 -0.54
CA ILE A 159 11.48 -3.60 -0.36
C ILE A 159 10.64 -3.86 -1.60
N TRP A 160 10.75 -5.03 -2.20
CA TRP A 160 10.02 -5.36 -3.42
C TRP A 160 9.71 -6.85 -3.48
N THR A 161 8.81 -7.21 -4.38
CA THR A 161 8.50 -8.60 -4.71
C THR A 161 9.42 -9.07 -5.83
N LYS A 162 10.18 -10.13 -5.59
CA LYS A 162 10.99 -10.82 -6.60
C LYS A 162 10.36 -12.20 -6.87
N CYS A 163 9.88 -12.42 -8.09
CA CYS A 163 9.03 -13.56 -8.45
C CYS A 163 7.79 -13.66 -7.54
N THR A 164 7.86 -14.47 -6.49
CA THR A 164 6.74 -14.75 -5.57
C THR A 164 7.10 -14.51 -4.10
N GLU A 165 8.28 -13.97 -3.83
CA GLU A 165 8.84 -13.74 -2.50
C GLU A 165 9.28 -12.28 -2.36
N MET A 166 9.43 -11.80 -1.14
CA MET A 166 9.81 -10.41 -0.90
C MET A 166 11.27 -10.30 -0.47
N PHE A 167 11.94 -9.29 -0.98
CA PHE A 167 13.32 -8.98 -0.68
C PHE A 167 13.47 -7.53 -0.25
N MET A 168 14.55 -7.24 0.47
CA MET A 168 14.97 -5.89 0.75
C MET A 168 16.46 -5.67 0.50
N ALA A 169 16.81 -4.44 0.14
CA ALA A 169 18.19 -4.02 -0.11
C ALA A 169 18.40 -2.59 0.34
N LYS A 170 19.61 -2.28 0.80
CA LYS A 170 19.93 -0.93 1.27
C LYS A 170 19.96 0.02 0.08
N MET A 171 19.31 1.18 0.21
CA MET A 171 19.34 2.23 -0.79
C MET A 171 20.57 3.11 -0.61
N THR A 172 21.37 3.25 -1.66
CA THR A 172 22.52 4.17 -1.71
C THR A 172 22.14 5.55 -2.26
N SER A 173 20.99 5.62 -2.94
CA SER A 173 20.29 6.84 -3.36
C SER A 173 18.81 6.50 -3.57
N PRO A 174 17.92 7.48 -3.81
CA PRO A 174 16.54 7.20 -4.20
C PRO A 174 16.39 6.34 -5.48
N THR A 175 17.47 6.15 -6.24
CA THR A 175 17.47 5.48 -7.56
C THR A 175 18.40 4.26 -7.63
N SER A 176 18.99 3.85 -6.50
CA SER A 176 19.95 2.75 -6.46
C SER A 176 19.93 1.96 -5.15
N VAL A 177 20.02 0.63 -5.27
CA VAL A 177 20.26 -0.29 -4.15
C VAL A 177 21.64 -0.93 -4.23
N GLU A 178 22.10 -1.50 -3.12
CA GLU A 178 23.33 -2.31 -3.06
C GLU A 178 23.08 -3.72 -2.51
N LYS A 179 23.96 -4.66 -2.91
CA LYS A 179 24.00 -6.03 -2.37
C LYS A 179 24.64 -6.05 -0.97
N PRO A 180 24.34 -7.07 -0.14
CA PRO A 180 23.48 -8.22 -0.43
C PRO A 180 21.99 -7.89 -0.36
N PHE A 181 21.18 -8.63 -1.14
CA PHE A 181 19.74 -8.65 -0.98
C PHE A 181 19.37 -9.60 0.16
N ILE A 182 18.37 -9.20 0.93
CA ILE A 182 17.91 -9.92 2.12
C ILE A 182 16.55 -10.49 1.77
N SER A 183 16.39 -11.81 1.84
CA SER A 183 15.07 -12.45 1.74
C SER A 183 14.27 -12.07 2.99
N VAL A 184 13.14 -11.39 2.80
CA VAL A 184 12.29 -10.88 3.88
C VAL A 184 11.27 -11.93 4.27
N MET A 185 10.55 -12.45 3.28
CA MET A 185 9.56 -13.49 3.50
C MET A 185 9.24 -14.24 2.23
N LYS A 186 8.69 -15.43 2.42
CA LYS A 186 8.07 -16.26 1.41
C LYS A 186 6.75 -16.83 1.95
N PRO A 187 5.82 -17.27 1.08
CA PRO A 187 4.60 -17.93 1.50
C PRO A 187 4.92 -19.17 2.35
N GLU A 188 4.38 -19.24 3.56
CA GLU A 188 4.64 -20.33 4.50
C GLU A 188 3.44 -20.69 5.39
N PHE A 189 2.53 -19.76 5.64
CA PHE A 189 1.34 -19.99 6.46
C PHE A 189 0.12 -20.40 5.63
N GLU A 190 -0.80 -21.15 6.22
CA GLU A 190 -1.99 -21.69 5.54
C GLU A 190 -2.81 -20.60 4.82
N PHE A 191 -2.91 -19.40 5.39
CA PHE A 191 -3.64 -18.30 4.78
C PHE A 191 -2.99 -17.77 3.49
N GLU A 192 -1.71 -18.04 3.28
CA GLU A 192 -0.89 -17.57 2.15
C GLU A 192 -0.82 -18.58 1.00
N THR A 193 -1.34 -19.79 1.23
CA THR A 193 -1.23 -20.91 0.31
C THR A 193 -2.60 -21.43 -0.15
N LYS A 194 -3.63 -20.59 -0.06
CA LYS A 194 -5.00 -20.93 -0.48
C LYS A 194 -5.11 -20.96 -2.00
N ASP A 195 -4.45 -20.04 -2.69
CA ASP A 195 -4.42 -19.98 -4.16
C ASP A 195 -3.09 -19.37 -4.65
N ASN A 196 -2.23 -20.20 -5.25
CA ASN A 196 -0.82 -19.90 -5.55
C ASN A 196 0.02 -19.48 -4.33
N LEU A 197 1.34 -19.53 -4.49
CA LEU A 197 2.29 -19.18 -3.44
C LEU A 197 2.86 -17.82 -3.78
N VAL A 198 2.24 -16.73 -3.31
CA VAL A 198 2.69 -15.35 -3.57
C VAL A 198 2.70 -14.55 -2.27
N ASN A 199 3.79 -13.82 -2.01
CA ASN A 199 3.83 -12.69 -1.10
C ASN A 199 4.27 -11.46 -1.91
N GLU A 200 3.44 -10.43 -1.96
CA GLU A 200 3.67 -9.23 -2.79
C GLU A 200 3.12 -7.96 -2.14
N GLY A 201 3.18 -6.80 -2.83
CA GLY A 201 2.62 -5.53 -2.34
C GLY A 201 3.06 -5.11 -0.93
N PRO A 202 4.38 -4.94 -0.66
CA PRO A 202 4.86 -4.41 0.62
C PRO A 202 4.27 -3.04 0.92
N ALA A 203 3.82 -2.84 2.16
CA ALA A 203 3.44 -1.53 2.67
C ALA A 203 3.93 -1.35 4.11
N ILE A 204 4.51 -0.20 4.40
CA ILE A 204 5.08 0.12 5.71
C ILE A 204 4.13 0.97 6.53
N ILE A 205 3.90 0.59 7.78
CA ILE A 205 3.20 1.42 8.77
C ILE A 205 3.93 1.39 10.11
N THR A 206 3.94 2.55 10.78
CA THR A 206 4.53 2.70 12.11
C THR A 206 3.55 3.37 13.05
N HIS A 207 3.42 2.85 14.27
CA HIS A 207 2.62 3.44 15.33
C HIS A 207 3.37 3.38 16.66
N ASN A 208 3.47 4.52 17.36
CA ASN A 208 4.21 4.65 18.63
C ASN A 208 5.63 4.05 18.61
N GLY A 209 6.31 4.11 17.46
CA GLY A 209 7.66 3.56 17.28
C GLY A 209 7.71 2.06 16.97
N LYS A 210 6.57 1.37 16.95
CA LYS A 210 6.45 0.00 16.45
C LYS A 210 6.30 0.01 14.94
N LEU A 211 7.14 -0.77 14.25
CA LEU A 211 7.20 -0.85 12.79
C LEU A 211 6.59 -2.17 12.31
N HIS A 212 5.72 -2.08 11.31
CA HIS A 212 5.09 -3.22 10.65
C HIS A 212 5.28 -3.15 9.14
N LEU A 213 5.59 -4.30 8.55
CA LEU A 213 5.52 -4.56 7.12
C LEU A 213 4.24 -5.34 6.85
N VAL A 214 3.31 -4.73 6.12
CA VAL A 214 2.10 -5.36 5.63
C VAL A 214 2.38 -5.85 4.21
N PHE A 215 1.81 -6.98 3.84
CA PHE A 215 2.02 -7.59 2.53
C PHE A 215 0.74 -8.30 2.09
N SER A 216 0.59 -8.52 0.79
CA SER A 216 -0.50 -9.29 0.23
C SER A 216 -0.09 -10.73 -0.02
N ALA A 217 -1.03 -11.66 0.11
CA ALA A 217 -0.79 -13.09 -0.11
C ALA A 217 -1.86 -13.74 -1.00
N ASN A 218 -1.49 -14.85 -1.64
CA ASN A 218 -2.24 -15.55 -2.70
C ASN A 218 -2.24 -14.80 -4.06
N ASP A 219 -2.82 -15.40 -5.10
CA ASP A 219 -2.97 -14.78 -6.42
C ASP A 219 -3.94 -13.58 -6.38
N SER A 220 -3.49 -12.42 -6.88
CA SER A 220 -4.24 -11.16 -6.92
C SER A 220 -5.51 -11.17 -7.80
N LYS A 221 -5.75 -12.24 -8.56
CA LYS A 221 -7.02 -12.45 -9.28
C LYS A 221 -8.09 -13.15 -8.43
N ARG A 222 -7.73 -13.63 -7.24
CA ARG A 222 -8.57 -14.55 -6.46
C ARG A 222 -9.26 -13.82 -5.32
N ASP A 223 -10.37 -14.41 -4.89
CA ASP A 223 -11.11 -13.88 -3.74
C ASP A 223 -10.30 -14.05 -2.44
N GLU A 224 -9.43 -15.06 -2.40
CA GLU A 224 -8.53 -15.41 -1.31
C GLU A 224 -7.40 -14.40 -1.10
N TYR A 225 -7.20 -13.44 -2.02
CA TYR A 225 -6.22 -12.37 -1.85
C TYR A 225 -6.49 -11.62 -0.54
N CYS A 226 -5.45 -11.45 0.27
CA CYS A 226 -5.58 -10.98 1.65
C CYS A 226 -4.29 -10.32 2.14
N LEU A 227 -4.36 -9.60 3.25
CA LEU A 227 -3.20 -8.97 3.88
C LEU A 227 -2.68 -9.78 5.06
N GLY A 228 -1.37 -10.01 5.08
CA GLY A 228 -0.60 -10.47 6.23
C GLY A 228 0.23 -9.33 6.84
N VAL A 229 0.79 -9.58 8.04
CA VAL A 229 1.64 -8.60 8.74
C VAL A 229 2.91 -9.29 9.25
N MET A 230 4.04 -8.59 9.11
CA MET A 230 5.31 -8.89 9.75
C MET A 230 5.72 -7.71 10.63
N THR A 231 6.14 -7.96 11.86
CA THR A 231 6.38 -6.92 12.87
C THR A 231 7.83 -6.90 13.29
N TYR A 232 8.44 -5.71 13.29
CA TYR A 232 9.80 -5.50 13.75
C TYR A 232 9.86 -5.40 15.28
N ASN A 233 10.84 -6.08 15.87
CA ASN A 233 11.01 -6.23 17.32
C ASN A 233 12.25 -5.50 17.87
N GLY A 234 12.90 -4.67 17.05
CA GLY A 234 14.14 -3.97 17.42
C GLY A 234 15.39 -4.80 17.12
N GLY A 235 16.55 -4.14 17.06
CA GLY A 235 17.82 -4.74 16.68
C GLY A 235 18.34 -4.19 15.35
N GLY A 236 18.88 -5.06 14.50
CA GLY A 236 19.26 -4.70 13.14
C GLY A 236 18.09 -4.91 12.19
N ILE A 237 17.70 -3.88 11.44
CA ILE A 237 16.55 -3.91 10.51
C ILE A 237 16.72 -4.97 9.41
N SER A 238 17.97 -5.23 9.02
CA SER A 238 18.38 -6.20 8.00
C SER A 238 18.44 -7.65 8.49
N ASP A 239 18.27 -7.91 9.79
CA ASP A 239 18.27 -9.27 10.33
C ASP A 239 16.83 -9.75 10.55
N MET A 240 16.39 -10.70 9.72
CA MET A 240 15.02 -11.22 9.76
C MET A 240 14.65 -11.93 11.06
N LYS A 241 15.62 -12.28 11.92
CA LYS A 241 15.33 -12.76 13.29
C LYS A 241 14.70 -11.69 14.18
N ASN A 242 14.90 -10.42 13.85
CA ASN A 242 14.31 -9.28 14.54
C ASN A 242 12.90 -8.97 14.05
N TRP A 243 12.37 -9.78 13.13
CA TRP A 243 11.02 -9.64 12.60
C TRP A 243 10.19 -10.87 12.94
N THR A 244 8.90 -10.67 13.21
CA THR A 244 7.93 -11.74 13.44
C THR A 244 6.85 -11.68 12.38
N LYS A 245 6.80 -12.68 11.51
CA LYS A 245 5.71 -12.89 10.57
C LYS A 245 4.55 -13.57 11.30
N HIS A 246 3.34 -13.04 11.17
CA HIS A 246 2.18 -13.54 11.90
C HIS A 246 1.45 -14.65 11.12
N PRO A 247 0.98 -15.71 11.79
CA PRO A 247 0.48 -16.92 11.11
C PRO A 247 -0.99 -16.86 10.66
N TYR A 248 -1.56 -15.66 10.52
CA TYR A 248 -2.96 -15.46 10.16
C TYR A 248 -3.13 -14.21 9.30
N ALA A 249 -4.19 -14.19 8.48
CA ALA A 249 -4.57 -13.01 7.71
C ALA A 249 -5.09 -11.91 8.66
N PHE A 250 -4.61 -10.69 8.47
CA PHE A 250 -5.07 -9.51 9.20
C PHE A 250 -6.26 -8.84 8.51
N PHE A 251 -6.41 -9.08 7.21
CA PHE A 251 -7.49 -8.51 6.42
C PHE A 251 -7.81 -9.45 5.25
N GLU A 252 -9.04 -9.96 5.20
CA GLU A 252 -9.47 -10.94 4.20
C GLU A 252 -10.92 -10.70 3.78
N LYS A 253 -11.37 -11.45 2.77
CA LYS A 253 -12.70 -11.34 2.18
C LYS A 253 -13.84 -11.49 3.21
N THR A 254 -14.97 -10.86 2.91
CA THR A 254 -16.27 -11.08 3.58
C THR A 254 -17.20 -11.89 2.68
N GLU A 255 -18.48 -11.95 3.03
CA GLU A 255 -19.52 -12.54 2.16
C GLU A 255 -19.81 -11.72 0.90
N ASP A 256 -19.45 -10.43 0.90
CA ASP A 256 -19.85 -9.45 -0.11
C ASP A 256 -18.70 -8.57 -0.65
N ILE A 257 -17.49 -8.75 -0.12
CA ILE A 257 -16.27 -8.03 -0.53
C ILE A 257 -15.12 -9.03 -0.63
N PHE A 258 -14.50 -9.12 -1.80
CA PHE A 258 -13.59 -10.20 -2.17
C PHE A 258 -12.20 -9.68 -2.54
N GLY A 259 -11.17 -10.50 -2.25
CA GLY A 259 -9.78 -10.22 -2.61
C GLY A 259 -9.22 -8.88 -2.14
N PRO A 260 -9.41 -8.46 -0.86
CA PRO A 260 -8.81 -7.23 -0.39
C PRO A 260 -7.28 -7.33 -0.32
N GLY A 261 -6.56 -6.42 -0.98
CA GLY A 261 -5.10 -6.44 -0.94
C GLY A 261 -4.42 -5.25 -1.57
N HIS A 262 -3.11 -5.39 -1.76
CA HIS A 262 -2.15 -4.38 -2.23
C HIS A 262 -2.48 -3.00 -1.66
N CYS A 263 -2.26 -2.85 -0.36
CA CYS A 263 -2.66 -1.66 0.37
C CYS A 263 -1.54 -0.60 0.41
N SER A 264 -1.93 0.64 0.69
CA SER A 264 -1.05 1.69 1.18
C SER A 264 -1.65 2.33 2.44
N PHE A 265 -0.89 3.21 3.08
CA PHE A 265 -1.30 3.89 4.30
C PHE A 265 -1.23 5.39 4.15
N THR A 266 -2.24 6.07 4.71
CA THR A 266 -2.29 7.53 4.77
C THR A 266 -2.98 7.97 6.04
N THR A 267 -3.06 9.27 6.29
CA THR A 267 -3.65 9.84 7.51
C THR A 267 -4.75 10.84 7.20
N VAL A 268 -5.78 10.88 8.04
CA VAL A 268 -6.84 11.87 7.98
C VAL A 268 -6.93 12.61 9.30
N THR A 269 -6.94 13.95 9.24
CA THR A 269 -7.17 14.77 10.42
C THR A 269 -8.66 14.83 10.75
N GLU A 270 -9.06 14.13 11.81
CA GLU A 270 -10.44 14.10 12.30
C GLU A 270 -10.54 14.77 13.67
N ASN A 271 -11.30 15.86 13.76
CA ASN A 271 -11.49 16.62 15.00
C ASN A 271 -10.17 17.03 15.69
N GLY A 272 -9.16 17.38 14.89
CA GLY A 272 -7.83 17.78 15.36
C GLY A 272 -6.93 16.62 15.78
N ARG A 273 -7.28 15.37 15.45
CA ARG A 273 -6.44 14.19 15.65
C ARG A 273 -6.13 13.52 14.33
N GLU A 274 -4.90 13.06 14.18
CA GLU A 274 -4.53 12.19 13.08
C GLU A 274 -5.09 10.79 13.30
N VAL A 275 -5.70 10.24 12.26
CA VAL A 275 -6.22 8.88 12.21
C VAL A 275 -5.57 8.20 11.02
N ASP A 276 -4.94 7.05 11.25
CA ASP A 276 -4.37 6.24 10.18
C ASP A 276 -5.49 5.55 9.38
N TYR A 277 -5.30 5.47 8.07
CA TYR A 277 -6.19 4.81 7.14
C TYR A 277 -5.42 3.82 6.30
N VAL A 278 -5.99 2.64 6.14
CA VAL A 278 -5.62 1.71 5.08
C VAL A 278 -6.38 2.10 3.82
N VAL A 279 -5.65 2.22 2.72
CA VAL A 279 -6.19 2.35 1.36
C VAL A 279 -5.88 1.05 0.64
N TYR A 280 -6.88 0.38 0.08
CA TYR A 280 -6.71 -0.96 -0.48
C TYR A 280 -7.65 -1.16 -1.67
N HIS A 281 -7.37 -2.14 -2.51
CA HIS A 281 -8.34 -2.56 -3.52
C HIS A 281 -9.16 -3.74 -3.03
N ALA A 282 -10.41 -3.85 -3.48
CA ALA A 282 -11.24 -5.05 -3.31
C ALA A 282 -12.35 -5.12 -4.36
N ASN A 283 -12.93 -6.30 -4.54
CA ASN A 283 -14.00 -6.60 -5.49
C ASN A 283 -15.37 -6.68 -4.79
N LEU A 284 -16.43 -6.22 -5.47
CA LEU A 284 -17.82 -6.40 -5.01
C LEU A 284 -18.43 -7.74 -5.46
N GLU A 285 -17.85 -8.36 -6.48
CA GLU A 285 -18.33 -9.61 -7.06
C GLU A 285 -17.20 -10.65 -7.05
N SER A 286 -17.50 -11.83 -6.49
CA SER A 286 -16.60 -13.00 -6.46
C SER A 286 -16.11 -13.35 -7.87
N GLY A 287 -14.80 -13.63 -8.00
CA GLY A 287 -14.19 -14.05 -9.25
C GLY A 287 -13.98 -12.93 -10.29
N SER A 288 -14.18 -11.67 -9.93
CA SER A 288 -13.96 -10.53 -10.86
C SER A 288 -12.50 -10.29 -11.24
N GLY A 289 -11.57 -10.86 -10.46
CA GLY A 289 -10.13 -10.70 -10.63
C GLY A 289 -9.71 -9.24 -10.78
N TRP A 290 -8.75 -8.99 -11.67
CA TRP A 290 -8.15 -7.66 -11.82
C TRP A 290 -9.13 -6.57 -12.28
N THR A 291 -10.18 -6.93 -13.02
CA THR A 291 -11.12 -5.97 -13.63
C THR A 291 -12.17 -5.43 -12.65
N GLY A 292 -12.44 -6.17 -11.56
CA GLY A 292 -13.41 -5.76 -10.54
C GLY A 292 -12.86 -4.82 -9.47
N ARG A 293 -11.53 -4.67 -9.40
CA ARG A 293 -10.84 -4.02 -8.28
C ARG A 293 -11.26 -2.57 -8.20
N SER A 294 -11.88 -2.17 -7.10
CA SER A 294 -12.21 -0.77 -6.77
C SER A 294 -11.32 -0.30 -5.62
N VAL A 295 -11.15 1.00 -5.39
CA VAL A 295 -10.37 1.53 -4.24
C VAL A 295 -11.27 1.78 -3.05
N TRP A 296 -10.84 1.29 -1.90
CA TRP A 296 -11.55 1.36 -0.62
C TRP A 296 -10.65 2.00 0.42
N ILE A 297 -11.27 2.59 1.44
CA ILE A 297 -10.56 3.12 2.60
C ILE A 297 -11.20 2.66 3.90
N LYS A 298 -10.37 2.44 4.92
CA LYS A 298 -10.85 2.10 6.26
C LYS A 298 -9.93 2.72 7.32
N PRO A 299 -10.47 3.27 8.44
CA PRO A 299 -9.62 3.74 9.52
C PRO A 299 -9.00 2.52 10.20
N ILE A 300 -7.78 2.70 10.68
CA ILE A 300 -7.03 1.69 11.42
C ILE A 300 -7.23 1.95 12.90
N ASP A 301 -7.70 0.93 13.61
CA ASP A 301 -7.63 0.90 15.06
C ASP A 301 -6.29 0.26 15.47
N TRP A 302 -5.82 0.56 16.67
CA TRP A 302 -4.56 0.02 17.21
C TRP A 302 -4.85 -0.69 18.53
N ASP A 303 -4.27 -1.88 18.72
CA ASP A 303 -4.42 -2.64 19.96
C ASP A 303 -3.44 -2.16 21.05
N GLU A 304 -3.46 -2.82 22.22
CA GLU A 304 -2.61 -2.48 23.36
C GLU A 304 -1.11 -2.72 23.14
N ASN A 305 -0.74 -3.45 22.09
CA ASN A 305 0.64 -3.76 21.69
C ASN A 305 1.08 -2.98 20.44
N ASP A 306 0.32 -1.93 20.09
CA ASP A 306 0.50 -1.13 18.87
C ASP A 306 0.41 -1.96 17.59
N MET A 307 -0.34 -3.08 17.59
CA MET A 307 -0.62 -3.84 16.37
C MET A 307 -1.77 -3.20 15.57
N PRO A 308 -1.70 -3.17 14.23
CA PRO A 308 -2.79 -2.65 13.42
C PRO A 308 -3.99 -3.60 13.45
N VAL A 309 -5.17 -3.04 13.72
CA VAL A 309 -6.46 -3.73 13.71
C VAL A 309 -7.26 -3.22 12.51
N PHE A 310 -7.09 -3.89 11.37
CA PHE A 310 -7.82 -3.53 10.15
C PHE A 310 -9.31 -3.89 10.23
N GLY A 311 -9.70 -4.91 11.00
CA GLY A 311 -11.08 -5.39 11.05
C GLY A 311 -11.44 -6.13 9.76
N LYS A 312 -12.62 -5.84 9.19
CA LYS A 312 -13.06 -6.41 7.90
C LYS A 312 -13.30 -5.31 6.86
N PRO A 313 -13.22 -5.63 5.55
CA PRO A 313 -13.72 -4.75 4.52
C PRO A 313 -15.19 -4.38 4.76
N GLU A 314 -15.56 -3.11 4.56
CA GLU A 314 -16.90 -2.57 4.84
C GLU A 314 -17.28 -1.48 3.83
N ARG A 315 -18.59 -1.39 3.51
CA ARG A 315 -19.18 -0.41 2.59
C ARG A 315 -19.46 0.95 3.23
#